data_AF-L9X527-F1
#
_entry.id   AF-L9X527-F1
#
_cell.length_a   1.000
_cell.length_b   1.000
_cell.length_c   1.000
_cell.angle_alpha   90.00
_cell.angle_beta   90.00
_cell.angle_gamma   90.00
#
_symmetry.space_group_name_H-M   'P 1'
#
loop_
_entity.id
_entity.type
_entity.pdbx_description
1 polymer ?
#
loop_
_entity_poly.entity_id
_entity_poly.type
_entity_poly.pdbx_seq_one_letter_code
_entity_poly.pdbx_strand_id
1 'polypeptide(L)' 'MTQQQIADESLLPNRTVRYALNRLDEENVVDSRFSFSDARKRLYSLNIK' A
#
# COMPACT_ATOMS: atom_id res chain seq x y z
N MET A 1 6.13 -0.75 -2.57
CA MET A 1 6.43 0.15 -1.43
C MET A 1 5.68 -0.30 -0.18
N THR A 2 6.18 -0.04 1.01
CA THR A 2 5.41 -0.30 2.25
C THR A 2 4.36 0.80 2.48
N GLN A 3 3.32 0.50 3.26
CA GLN A 3 2.32 1.50 3.64
C GLN A 3 2.95 2.75 4.30
N GLN A 4 3.98 2.58 5.13
CA GLN A 4 4.66 3.70 5.80
C GLN A 4 5.40 4.59 4.79
N GLN A 5 6.14 3.99 3.86
CA GLN A 5 6.82 4.76 2.81
C GLN A 5 5.82 5.55 1.95
N ILE A 6 4.68 4.96 1.63
CA ILE A 6 3.62 5.65 0.88
C ILE A 6 3.08 6.84 1.68
N ALA A 7 2.87 6.70 2.99
CA ALA A 7 2.44 7.80 3.85
C ALA A 7 3.47 8.92 3.96
N ASP A 8 4.75 8.56 4.10
CA ASP A 8 5.85 9.52 4.17
C ASP A 8 5.99 10.30 2.85
N GLU A 9 5.89 9.63 1.70
CA GLU A 9 6.02 10.26 0.38
C GLU A 9 4.77 11.06 -0.02
N SER A 10 3.57 10.59 0.33
CA SER A 10 2.32 11.29 -0.01
C SER A 10 2.00 12.44 0.95
N LEU A 11 2.72 12.56 2.07
CA LEU A 11 2.42 13.47 3.17
C LEU A 11 0.99 13.31 3.73
N LEU A 12 0.42 12.11 3.63
CA LEU A 12 -0.91 11.82 4.13
C LEU A 12 -0.83 11.10 5.48
N PRO A 13 -1.81 11.32 6.38
CA PRO A 13 -1.89 10.54 7.60
C PRO A 13 -1.99 9.03 7.31
N ASN A 14 -1.35 8.21 8.14
CA ASN A 14 -1.35 6.74 8.03
C ASN A 14 -2.75 6.12 7.85
N ARG A 15 -3.79 6.70 8.49
CA ARG A 15 -5.18 6.25 8.36
C ARG A 15 -5.74 6.50 6.96
N THR A 16 -5.43 7.64 6.37
CA THR A 16 -5.86 8.00 5.02
C THR A 16 -5.19 7.10 3.98
N VAL A 17 -3.89 6.82 4.14
CA VAL A 17 -3.19 5.88 3.25
C VAL A 17 -3.76 4.47 3.36
N ARG A 18 -4.06 3.99 4.58
CA ARG A 18 -4.71 2.69 4.75
C ARG A 18 -6.05 2.62 4.03
N TYR A 19 -6.87 3.65 4.23
CA TYR A 19 -8.17 3.74 3.58
C TYR A 19 -8.04 3.75 2.05
N ALA A 20 -7.14 4.57 1.52
CA ALA A 20 -6.89 4.66 0.09
C ALA A 20 -6.39 3.34 -0.51
N LEU A 21 -5.42 2.68 0.12
CA LEU A 21 -4.90 1.40 -0.36
C LEU A 21 -5.95 0.29 -0.34
N ASN A 22 -6.82 0.24 0.67
CA ASN A 22 -7.93 -0.71 0.68
C ASN A 22 -8.90 -0.46 -0.48
N ARG A 23 -9.25 0.81 -0.73
CA ARG A 23 -10.14 1.19 -1.85
C ARG A 23 -9.50 0.88 -3.20
N LEU A 24 -8.21 1.12 -3.35
CA LEU A 24 -7.49 0.80 -4.59
C LEU A 24 -7.35 -0.70 -4.83
N ASP A 25 -7.21 -1.50 -3.78
CA ASP A 25 -7.17 -2.98 -3.83
C ASP A 25 -8.55 -3.54 -4.24
N GLU A 26 -9.64 -2.99 -3.67
CA GLU A 26 -11.03 -3.31 -4.05
C GLU A 26 -11.29 -3.04 -5.55
N GLU A 27 -10.77 -1.94 -6.07
CA GLU A 27 -10.87 -1.58 -7.50
C GLU A 27 -9.82 -2.26 -8.38
N ASN A 28 -9.00 -3.18 -7.82
CA ASN A 28 -7.94 -3.91 -8.51
C ASN A 28 -6.89 -3.00 -9.18
N VAL A 29 -6.65 -1.80 -8.64
CA VAL A 29 -5.66 -0.83 -9.14
C VAL A 29 -4.28 -1.08 -8.53
N VAL A 30 -4.22 -1.72 -7.36
CA VAL A 30 -2.98 -2.11 -6.69
C VAL A 30 -3.01 -3.58 -6.30
N ASP A 31 -1.82 -4.19 -6.24
CA ASP A 31 -1.60 -5.50 -5.65
C ASP A 31 -0.91 -5.35 -4.29
N SER A 32 -1.19 -6.29 -3.39
CA SER A 32 -0.51 -6.38 -2.10
C SER A 32 0.08 -7.77 -1.84
N ARG A 33 1.30 -7.81 -1.30
CA ARG A 33 1.98 -9.06 -0.90
C ARG A 33 2.73 -8.89 0.42
N PHE A 34 3.03 -10.00 1.10
CA PHE A 34 3.90 -9.97 2.26
C PHE A 34 5.31 -9.50 1.86
N SER A 35 5.92 -8.69 2.71
CA SER A 35 7.32 -8.34 2.57
C SER A 35 8.18 -9.56 2.94
N PHE A 36 9.17 -9.86 2.10
CA PHE A 36 10.14 -10.93 2.39
C PHE A 36 11.04 -10.58 3.58
N SER A 37 11.39 -9.30 3.74
CA SER A 37 12.26 -8.84 4.83
C SER A 37 11.57 -8.76 6.20
N ASP A 38 10.26 -8.58 6.24
CA ASP A 38 9.45 -8.59 7.47
C ASP A 38 8.02 -9.01 7.09
N ALA A 39 7.66 -10.27 7.37
CA ALA A 39 6.38 -10.85 6.98
C ALA A 39 5.16 -10.15 7.61
N ARG A 40 5.35 -9.32 8.65
CA ARG A 40 4.26 -8.51 9.23
C ARG A 40 3.92 -7.29 8.37
N LYS A 41 4.81 -6.89 7.46
CA LYS A 41 4.63 -5.75 6.55
C LYS A 41 4.08 -6.23 5.22
N ARG A 42 3.30 -5.37 4.57
CA ARG A 42 2.85 -5.53 3.19
C ARG A 42 3.59 -4.59 2.25
N LEU A 43 3.85 -5.07 1.04
CA LEU A 43 4.34 -4.30 -0.08
C LEU A 43 3.20 -4.13 -1.09
N TYR A 44 3.03 -2.89 -1.53
CA TYR A 44 2.04 -2.48 -2.52
C TYR A 44 2.73 -2.12 -3.85
N SER A 45 2.11 -2.49 -4.96
CA SER A 45 2.52 -2.17 -6.34
C SER A 45 1.30 -1.85 -7.18
N LEU A 46 1.47 -1.06 -8.25
CA LEU A 46 0.41 -0.80 -9.21
C LEU A 46 0.09 -2.06 -10.02
N ASN A 47 -1.20 -2.35 -10.18
CA ASN A 47 -1.73 -3.40 -11.04
C ASN A 47 -2.29 -2.75 -12.32
N ILE A 48 -1.39 -2.15 -13.10
CA ILE A 48 -1.73 -1.50 -14.37
C ILE A 48 -0.91 -2.21 -15.45
N LYS A 49 -1.59 -2.62 -16.52
CA LYS A 49 -0.96 -3.19 -17.72
C LYS A 49 -0.43 -2.10 -18.65
#